data_AF-A0A4V6KRS3-F1
#
_entry.id   AF-A0A4V6KRS3-F1
#
_cell.length_a   1.000
_cell.length_b   1.000
_cell.length_c   1.000
_cell.angle_alpha   90.00
_cell.angle_beta   90.00
_cell.angle_gamma   90.00
#
_symmetry.space_group_name_H-M   'P 1'
#
loop_
_entity.id
_entity.type
_entity.pdbx_description
1 polymer ?
#
loop_
_entity_poly.entity_id
_entity_poly.type
_entity_poly.pdbx_seq_one_letter_code
_entity_poly.pdbx_strand_id
1 'polypeptide(L)'
;MDIRKRIYKFPKMGVKAKMIAVTTTSGNRFRSDSVCRVTDDATGQKYPLADYALTPDMAIVDANLVMNMPKSLCAFGGLDAVTHALEAYVSVLANEYSDGQALQALKLLKEYLPASYHEGAKNPVARERVHNAATIAGIAFANAFLGVCPLNGPQAGF
;
A
#
# COMPACT_ATOMS: atom_id res chain seq x y z
N MET A 1 6.94 14.31 -3.88
CA MET A 1 8.32 13.90 -4.20
C MET A 1 8.31 13.31 -5.59
N ASP A 2 9.00 13.89 -6.57
CA ASP A 2 9.06 13.35 -7.93
C ASP A 2 10.30 12.47 -8.06
N ILE A 3 10.13 11.15 -8.17
CA ILE A 3 11.25 10.18 -8.24
C ILE A 3 12.08 10.29 -9.52
N ARG A 4 11.62 11.09 -10.50
CA ARG A 4 12.41 11.47 -11.67
C ARG A 4 13.46 12.54 -11.33
N LYS A 5 13.30 13.26 -10.22
CA LYS A 5 14.28 14.25 -9.70
C LYS A 5 15.30 13.61 -8.74
N ARG A 6 15.53 12.29 -8.84
CA ARG A 6 16.45 11.55 -7.97
C ARG A 6 17.90 11.99 -8.16
N ILE A 7 18.62 12.13 -7.05
CA ILE A 7 20.05 12.52 -7.02
C ILE A 7 20.95 11.31 -7.32
N TYR A 8 20.48 10.09 -7.05
CA TYR A 8 21.19 8.83 -7.27
C TYR A 8 20.32 7.84 -8.03
N LYS A 9 20.90 7.08 -8.97
CA LYS A 9 20.18 6.05 -9.74
C LYS A 9 20.35 4.69 -9.06
N PHE A 10 19.26 3.95 -8.88
CA PHE A 10 19.34 2.58 -8.41
C PHE A 10 20.09 1.69 -9.41
N PRO A 11 20.88 0.71 -8.96
CA PRO A 11 21.44 -0.32 -9.83
C PRO A 11 20.32 -1.13 -10.49
N LYS A 12 20.63 -1.76 -11.63
CA LYS A 12 19.68 -2.67 -12.29
C LYS A 12 19.43 -3.89 -11.40
N MET A 13 18.24 -3.96 -10.81
CA MET A 13 17.77 -5.08 -9.98
C MET A 13 17.24 -6.23 -10.85
N GLY A 14 16.98 -7.40 -10.24
CA GLY A 14 16.38 -8.54 -10.93
C GLY A 14 17.34 -9.42 -11.74
N VAL A 15 18.66 -9.21 -11.64
CA VAL A 15 19.69 -9.99 -12.36
C VAL A 15 20.03 -11.30 -11.63
N LYS A 16 20.18 -11.26 -10.30
CA LYS A 16 20.54 -12.44 -9.48
C LYS A 16 19.31 -13.22 -9.01
N ALA A 17 18.26 -12.51 -8.63
CA ALA A 17 17.03 -13.07 -8.09
C ALA A 17 15.85 -12.19 -8.45
N LYS A 18 14.67 -12.81 -8.50
CA LYS A 18 13.39 -12.14 -8.68
C LYS A 18 12.74 -11.87 -7.34
N MET A 19 12.04 -10.75 -7.22
CA MET A 19 11.33 -10.39 -6.00
C MET A 19 9.86 -10.76 -6.12
N ILE A 20 9.42 -11.70 -5.27
CA ILE A 20 8.01 -12.08 -5.16
C ILE A 20 7.50 -11.60 -3.81
N ALA A 21 6.50 -10.72 -3.81
CA ALA A 21 5.86 -10.24 -2.60
C ALA A 21 4.61 -11.07 -2.32
N VAL A 22 4.49 -11.65 -1.12
CA VAL A 22 3.27 -12.30 -0.59
C VAL A 22 2.75 -11.45 0.56
N THR A 23 1.54 -10.89 0.44
CA THR A 23 0.98 -10.04 1.51
C THR A 23 0.09 -10.85 2.43
N THR A 24 0.19 -10.56 3.71
CA THR A 24 -0.63 -11.14 4.77
C THR A 24 -1.40 -10.06 5.53
N THR A 25 -1.40 -8.82 5.01
CA THR A 25 -2.14 -7.69 5.59
C THR A 25 -2.90 -6.90 4.52
N SER A 26 -4.06 -6.37 4.90
CA SER A 26 -4.93 -5.58 4.00
C SER A 26 -4.71 -4.08 4.17
N GLY A 27 -3.44 -3.63 4.10
CA GLY A 27 -3.11 -2.21 4.24
C GLY A 27 -1.68 -1.83 3.85
N ASN A 28 -0.73 -2.77 3.81
CA ASN A 28 0.65 -2.38 3.59
C ASN A 28 1.00 -2.15 2.11
N ARG A 29 1.81 -1.11 1.89
CA ARG A 29 2.22 -0.52 0.61
C ARG A 29 3.15 -1.40 -0.23
N PHE A 30 3.87 -2.32 0.40
CA PHE A 30 5.07 -3.00 -0.13
C PHE A 30 4.90 -3.88 -1.38
N ARG A 31 3.71 -3.92 -1.97
CA ARG A 31 3.31 -4.90 -2.97
C ARG A 31 3.19 -4.40 -4.38
N SER A 32 2.80 -3.14 -4.49
CA SER A 32 2.69 -2.40 -5.74
C SER A 32 3.56 -1.14 -5.70
N ASP A 33 4.10 -0.81 -4.53
CA ASP A 33 4.84 0.42 -4.29
C ASP A 33 6.33 0.25 -4.56
N SER A 34 6.91 1.31 -5.08
CA SER A 34 8.34 1.45 -5.38
C SER A 34 9.10 2.02 -4.19
N VAL A 35 8.46 2.10 -3.02
CA VAL A 35 8.99 2.73 -1.81
C VAL A 35 9.27 1.67 -0.74
N CYS A 36 10.50 1.67 -0.24
CA CYS A 36 10.95 0.93 0.93
C CYS A 36 11.33 1.92 2.02
N ARG A 37 11.01 1.64 3.28
CA ARG A 37 11.46 2.44 4.42
C ARG A 37 12.38 1.59 5.28
N VAL A 38 13.56 2.13 5.57
CA VAL A 38 14.54 1.48 6.46
C VAL A 38 14.83 2.43 7.60
N THR A 39 14.79 1.92 8.82
CA THR A 39 15.21 2.68 10.02
C THR A 39 16.69 2.39 10.25
N ASP A 40 17.48 3.42 10.43
CA ASP A 40 18.86 3.27 10.92
C ASP A 40 18.83 3.07 12.44
N ASP A 41 19.25 1.90 12.90
CA ASP A 41 19.24 1.52 14.31
C ASP A 41 20.13 2.42 15.19
N ALA A 42 21.19 3.01 14.61
CA ALA A 42 22.11 3.86 15.36
C ALA A 42 21.52 5.25 15.63
N THR A 43 20.80 5.81 14.66
CA THR A 43 20.26 7.18 14.75
C THR A 43 18.76 7.22 15.02
N GLY A 44 18.06 6.10 14.88
CA GLY A 44 16.60 6.00 14.90
C GLY A 44 15.93 6.69 13.69
N GLN A 45 16.71 7.16 12.72
CA GLN A 45 16.18 7.91 11.58
C GLN A 45 15.58 6.96 10.53
N LYS A 46 14.35 7.27 10.10
CA LYS A 46 13.66 6.53 9.03
C LYS A 46 14.02 7.13 7.67
N TYR A 47 14.62 6.31 6.81
CA TYR A 47 14.99 6.66 5.44
C TYR A 47 14.01 6.03 4.44
N PRO A 48 13.19 6.83 3.74
CA PRO A 48 12.40 6.36 2.61
C PRO A 48 13.26 6.28 1.34
N LEU A 49 13.39 5.08 0.79
CA LEU A 49 13.99 4.79 -0.50
C LEU A 49 12.88 4.60 -1.53
N ALA A 50 12.89 5.36 -2.62
CA ALA A 50 11.83 5.31 -3.63
C ALA A 50 12.43 5.18 -5.04
N ASP A 51 12.30 4.00 -5.66
CA ASP A 51 12.72 3.74 -7.05
C ASP A 51 11.94 2.56 -7.65
N TYR A 52 11.49 2.69 -8.91
CA TYR A 52 10.76 1.63 -9.63
C TYR A 52 11.56 0.31 -9.74
N ALA A 53 12.89 0.34 -9.61
CA ALA A 53 13.70 -0.87 -9.56
C ALA A 53 13.43 -1.74 -8.32
N LEU A 54 12.74 -1.22 -7.30
CA LEU A 54 12.33 -1.93 -6.09
C LEU A 54 10.94 -2.56 -6.19
N THR A 55 10.19 -2.29 -7.26
CA THR A 55 8.88 -2.91 -7.46
C THR A 55 9.02 -4.43 -7.57
N PRO A 56 8.23 -5.23 -6.83
CA PRO A 56 8.26 -6.68 -6.96
C PRO A 56 8.00 -7.14 -8.39
N ASP A 57 8.72 -8.16 -8.86
CA ASP A 57 8.45 -8.80 -10.15
C ASP A 57 7.08 -9.53 -10.16
N MET A 58 6.60 -9.97 -8.99
CA MET A 58 5.31 -10.65 -8.83
C MET A 58 4.67 -10.35 -7.47
N ALA A 59 3.35 -10.16 -7.46
CA ALA A 59 2.53 -9.96 -6.27
C ALA A 59 1.33 -10.94 -6.22
N ILE A 60 1.27 -11.83 -5.21
CA ILE A 60 0.26 -12.89 -5.01
C ILE A 60 -0.85 -12.55 -3.98
N VAL A 61 -1.93 -11.86 -4.34
CA VAL A 61 -2.91 -11.37 -3.33
C VAL A 61 -3.83 -12.52 -2.91
N ASP A 62 -3.55 -13.21 -1.80
CA ASP A 62 -4.38 -14.33 -1.33
C ASP A 62 -5.14 -13.96 -0.04
N ALA A 63 -6.47 -13.88 -0.16
CA ALA A 63 -7.35 -13.55 0.94
C ALA A 63 -7.32 -14.58 2.09
N ASN A 64 -6.92 -15.83 1.83
CA ASN A 64 -6.81 -16.86 2.88
C ASN A 64 -5.77 -16.47 3.94
N LEU A 65 -4.75 -15.71 3.56
CA LEU A 65 -3.68 -15.27 4.45
C LEU A 65 -4.12 -14.15 5.41
N VAL A 66 -5.28 -13.53 5.17
CA VAL A 66 -5.79 -12.40 5.96
C VAL A 66 -7.03 -12.72 6.80
N MET A 67 -7.57 -13.94 6.71
CA MET A 67 -8.81 -14.33 7.40
C MET A 67 -8.70 -14.16 8.92
N ASN A 68 -7.55 -14.52 9.49
CA ASN A 68 -7.30 -14.54 10.93
C ASN A 68 -6.67 -13.24 11.47
N MET A 69 -6.64 -12.16 10.69
CA MET A 69 -6.09 -10.90 11.18
C MET A 69 -6.89 -10.33 12.36
N PRO A 70 -6.23 -9.80 13.40
CA PRO A 70 -6.92 -9.16 14.51
C PRO A 70 -7.68 -7.90 14.04
N LYS A 71 -8.72 -7.53 14.79
CA LYS A 71 -9.58 -6.39 14.47
C LYS A 71 -8.81 -5.08 14.35
N SER A 72 -7.85 -4.83 15.25
CA SER A 72 -6.98 -3.64 15.21
C SER A 72 -6.21 -3.54 13.89
N LEU A 73 -5.55 -4.62 13.47
CA LEU A 73 -4.79 -4.66 12.22
C LEU A 73 -5.70 -4.50 10.99
N CYS A 74 -6.92 -5.05 11.04
CA CYS A 74 -7.93 -4.83 10.00
C CYS A 74 -8.32 -3.36 9.88
N ALA A 75 -8.58 -2.70 11.01
CA ALA A 75 -8.98 -1.29 11.04
C ALA A 75 -7.83 -0.39 10.56
N PHE A 76 -6.63 -0.56 11.11
CA PHE A 76 -5.47 0.25 10.73
C PHE A 76 -5.10 0.06 9.26
N GLY A 77 -5.06 -1.19 8.77
CA GLY A 77 -4.75 -1.45 7.37
C GLY A 77 -5.82 -0.93 6.41
N GLY A 78 -7.10 -1.12 6.74
CA GLY A 78 -8.20 -0.62 5.92
C GLY A 78 -8.26 0.90 5.87
N LEU A 79 -8.03 1.58 6.98
CA LEU A 79 -8.00 3.05 7.03
C LEU A 79 -6.76 3.62 6.32
N ASP A 80 -5.60 2.97 6.43
CA ASP A 80 -4.41 3.37 5.65
C ASP A 80 -4.67 3.24 4.15
N ALA A 81 -5.35 2.16 3.71
CA ALA A 81 -5.77 2.00 2.32
C ALA A 81 -6.77 3.08 1.86
N VAL A 82 -7.67 3.55 2.74
CA VAL A 82 -8.55 4.69 2.44
C VAL A 82 -7.73 5.96 2.24
N THR A 83 -6.79 6.25 3.14
CA THR A 83 -5.90 7.41 3.02
C THR A 83 -5.07 7.33 1.72
N HIS A 84 -4.56 6.16 1.36
CA HIS A 84 -3.82 5.98 0.11
C HIS A 84 -4.65 6.33 -1.11
N ALA A 85 -5.87 5.77 -1.21
CA ALA A 85 -6.72 6.00 -2.37
C ALA A 85 -7.17 7.46 -2.45
N LEU A 86 -7.50 8.08 -1.30
CA LEU A 86 -7.90 9.48 -1.25
C LEU A 86 -6.76 10.41 -1.69
N GLU A 87 -5.57 10.24 -1.14
CA GLU A 87 -4.43 11.08 -1.47
C GLU A 87 -3.91 10.85 -2.89
N ALA A 88 -3.95 9.62 -3.38
CA ALA A 88 -3.61 9.31 -4.77
C ALA A 88 -4.55 10.04 -5.74
N TYR A 89 -5.85 10.08 -5.43
CA TYR A 89 -6.86 10.74 -6.27
C TYR A 89 -6.71 12.26 -6.29
N VAL A 90 -6.34 12.89 -5.18
CA VAL A 90 -6.14 14.36 -5.11
C VAL A 90 -4.69 14.79 -5.34
N SER A 91 -3.82 13.85 -5.72
CA SER A 91 -2.41 14.14 -5.94
C SER A 91 -2.20 15.04 -7.16
N VAL A 92 -1.16 15.88 -7.11
CA VAL A 92 -0.70 16.65 -8.27
C VAL A 92 -0.14 15.76 -9.40
N LEU A 93 0.10 14.48 -9.14
CA LEU A 93 0.53 13.46 -10.10
C LEU A 93 -0.59 12.47 -10.46
N ALA A 94 -1.83 12.75 -10.04
CA ALA A 94 -3.01 11.99 -10.43
C ALA A 94 -3.21 12.01 -11.95
N ASN A 95 -3.77 10.94 -12.48
CA ASN A 95 -4.05 10.76 -13.90
C ASN A 95 -5.20 9.78 -14.12
N GLU A 96 -5.71 9.74 -15.34
CA GLU A 96 -6.88 8.93 -15.72
C GLU A 96 -6.71 7.42 -15.42
N TYR A 97 -5.47 6.91 -15.38
CA TYR A 97 -5.19 5.51 -15.03
C TYR A 97 -5.21 5.27 -13.51
N SER A 98 -4.75 6.21 -12.69
CA SER A 98 -4.77 6.09 -11.23
C SER A 98 -6.15 6.35 -10.64
N ASP A 99 -6.91 7.26 -11.24
CA ASP A 99 -8.15 7.79 -10.66
C ASP A 99 -9.25 6.73 -10.57
N GLY A 100 -9.41 5.94 -11.63
CA GLY A 100 -10.36 4.83 -11.63
C GLY A 100 -10.04 3.78 -10.57
N GLN A 101 -8.74 3.50 -10.35
CA GLN A 101 -8.30 2.56 -9.32
C GLN A 101 -8.55 3.13 -7.92
N ALA A 102 -8.21 4.40 -7.68
CA ALA A 102 -8.45 5.06 -6.40
C ALA A 102 -9.94 5.06 -6.03
N LEU A 103 -10.82 5.44 -6.97
CA LEU A 103 -12.27 5.45 -6.73
C LEU A 103 -12.82 4.04 -6.49
N GLN A 104 -12.35 3.03 -7.23
CA GLN A 104 -12.76 1.65 -7.03
C GLN A 104 -12.32 1.12 -5.66
N ALA A 105 -11.11 1.44 -5.22
CA ALA A 105 -10.64 1.08 -3.88
C ALA A 105 -11.50 1.74 -2.78
N LEU A 106 -11.78 3.04 -2.89
CA LEU A 106 -12.64 3.76 -1.95
C LEU A 106 -14.05 3.18 -1.87
N LYS A 107 -14.64 2.81 -3.02
CA LYS A 107 -15.95 2.17 -3.08
C LYS A 107 -15.96 0.84 -2.34
N LEU A 108 -15.00 -0.03 -2.63
CA LEU A 108 -14.89 -1.34 -1.97
C LEU A 108 -14.62 -1.21 -0.46
N LEU A 109 -13.75 -0.29 -0.05
CA LEU A 109 -13.47 -0.05 1.37
C LEU A 109 -14.72 0.45 2.10
N LYS A 110 -15.48 1.38 1.50
CA LYS A 110 -16.75 1.85 2.08
C LYS A 110 -17.76 0.72 2.26
N GLU A 111 -17.91 -0.16 1.26
CA GLU A 111 -18.90 -1.23 1.26
C GLU A 111 -18.52 -2.40 2.20
N TYR A 112 -17.25 -2.79 2.24
CA TYR A 112 -16.83 -4.05 2.86
C TYR A 112 -15.95 -3.90 4.11
N LEU A 113 -15.32 -2.76 4.36
CA LEU A 113 -14.46 -2.58 5.53
C LEU A 113 -15.20 -2.75 6.87
N PRO A 114 -16.41 -2.20 7.06
CA PRO A 114 -17.15 -2.41 8.31
C PRO A 114 -17.45 -3.89 8.57
N ALA A 115 -17.94 -4.61 7.56
CA ALA A 115 -18.22 -6.04 7.66
C ALA A 115 -16.94 -6.85 7.96
N SER A 116 -15.84 -6.55 7.27
CA SER A 116 -14.54 -7.18 7.49
C SER A 116 -14.01 -6.98 8.92
N TYR A 117 -14.25 -5.81 9.52
CA TYR A 117 -13.87 -5.50 10.89
C TYR A 117 -14.75 -6.20 11.94
N HIS A 118 -16.07 -6.18 11.76
CA HIS A 118 -17.01 -6.73 12.75
C HIS A 118 -17.09 -8.26 12.68
N GLU A 119 -17.18 -8.82 11.47
CA GLU A 119 -17.44 -10.25 11.22
C GLU A 119 -16.16 -11.04 10.99
N GLY A 120 -15.08 -10.42 10.49
CA GLY A 120 -13.79 -11.06 10.29
C GLY A 120 -13.87 -12.30 9.40
N ALA A 121 -13.29 -13.41 9.86
CA ALA A 121 -13.30 -14.70 9.13
C ALA A 121 -14.71 -15.26 8.87
N LYS A 122 -15.74 -14.81 9.60
CA LYS A 122 -17.12 -15.23 9.35
C LYS A 122 -17.68 -14.68 8.03
N ASN A 123 -17.07 -13.61 7.51
CA ASN A 123 -17.41 -13.00 6.23
C ASN A 123 -16.18 -12.97 5.30
N PRO A 124 -15.86 -14.10 4.67
CA PRO A 124 -14.67 -14.21 3.81
C PRO A 124 -14.75 -13.27 2.59
N VAL A 125 -15.95 -12.99 2.09
CA VAL A 125 -16.15 -12.06 0.97
C VAL A 125 -15.73 -10.65 1.37
N ALA A 126 -16.15 -10.15 2.53
CA ALA A 126 -15.73 -8.84 3.00
C ALA A 126 -14.20 -8.75 3.19
N ARG A 127 -13.58 -9.80 3.74
CA ARG A 127 -12.11 -9.89 3.88
C ARG A 127 -11.39 -9.82 2.55
N GLU A 128 -11.83 -10.60 1.58
CA GLU A 128 -11.27 -10.63 0.23
C GLU A 128 -11.41 -9.28 -0.47
N ARG A 129 -12.61 -8.67 -0.42
CA ARG A 129 -12.86 -7.37 -1.06
C ARG A 129 -12.00 -6.27 -0.47
N VAL A 130 -11.82 -6.22 0.85
CA VAL A 130 -10.92 -5.26 1.51
C VAL A 130 -9.45 -5.53 1.14
N HIS A 131 -9.06 -6.81 1.04
CA HIS A 131 -7.69 -7.18 0.66
C HIS A 131 -7.33 -6.76 -0.77
N ASN A 132 -8.27 -6.97 -1.69
CA ASN A 132 -8.16 -6.49 -3.06
C ASN A 132 -8.19 -4.96 -3.13
N ALA A 133 -9.09 -4.30 -2.37
CA ALA A 133 -9.17 -2.85 -2.35
C ALA A 133 -7.88 -2.19 -1.88
N ALA A 134 -7.22 -2.75 -0.86
CA ALA A 134 -5.90 -2.28 -0.41
C ALA A 134 -4.84 -2.39 -1.52
N THR A 135 -4.87 -3.47 -2.31
CA THR A 135 -3.94 -3.64 -3.44
C THR A 135 -4.26 -2.67 -4.59
N ILE A 136 -5.55 -2.45 -4.87
CA ILE A 136 -6.00 -1.48 -5.89
C ILE A 136 -5.58 -0.06 -5.52
N ALA A 137 -5.73 0.33 -4.23
CA ALA A 137 -5.19 1.59 -3.73
C ALA A 137 -3.67 1.67 -3.96
N GLY A 138 -2.97 0.55 -3.73
CA GLY A 138 -1.56 0.33 -4.09
C GLY A 138 -1.20 0.72 -5.52
N ILE A 139 -1.98 0.24 -6.50
CA ILE A 139 -1.76 0.54 -7.92
C ILE A 139 -1.94 2.04 -8.20
N ALA A 140 -2.94 2.68 -7.57
CA ALA A 140 -3.18 4.10 -7.75
C ALA A 140 -2.01 4.95 -7.22
N PHE A 141 -1.64 4.76 -5.95
CA PHE A 141 -0.64 5.63 -5.32
C PHE A 141 0.80 5.29 -5.77
N ALA A 142 1.09 4.08 -6.26
CA ALA A 142 2.38 3.78 -6.87
C ALA A 142 2.71 4.67 -8.10
N ASN A 143 1.68 5.20 -8.75
CA ASN A 143 1.80 6.07 -9.91
C ASN A 143 1.52 7.55 -9.58
N ALA A 144 0.49 7.81 -8.77
CA ALA A 144 0.10 9.16 -8.38
C ALA A 144 0.86 9.68 -7.15
N PHE A 145 1.66 8.85 -6.48
CA PHE A 145 2.26 9.13 -5.17
C PHE A 145 1.20 9.50 -4.12
N LEU A 146 1.67 9.97 -2.97
CA LEU A 146 0.84 10.33 -1.82
C LEU A 146 1.06 11.80 -1.45
N GLY A 147 0.17 12.30 -0.60
CA GLY A 147 0.16 13.66 -0.09
C GLY A 147 0.93 13.80 1.23
N VAL A 148 0.47 14.72 2.08
CA VAL A 148 1.13 15.07 3.35
C VAL A 148 0.72 14.19 4.53
N CYS A 149 -0.41 13.48 4.46
CA CYS A 149 -0.90 12.68 5.59
C CYS A 149 0.09 11.56 5.99
N PRO A 150 0.74 10.84 5.06
CA PRO A 150 1.80 9.87 5.36
C PRO A 150 3.14 10.50 5.76
N LEU A 151 3.32 11.81 5.54
CA LEU A 151 4.53 12.55 5.89
C LEU A 151 4.46 13.12 7.32
N ASN A 152 3.26 13.48 7.79
CA ASN A 152 3.03 14.10 9.11
C ASN A 152 2.63 13.10 10.21
N GLY A 153 2.61 11.79 9.93
CA GLY A 153 2.55 10.78 10.97
C GLY A 153 3.85 10.81 11.80
N PRO A 154 3.78 11.04 13.12
CA PRO A 154 4.96 11.29 13.95
C PRO A 154 5.83 10.05 13.94
N GLN A 155 7.00 10.08 13.30
CA GLN A 155 7.88 8.91 13.31
C GLN A 155 7.11 7.60 12.98
N ALA A 156 6.07 7.66 12.12
CA ALA A 156 4.93 6.73 12.20
C ALA A 156 5.36 5.26 12.19
N GLY A 157 5.16 4.62 13.34
CA GLY A 157 5.48 3.23 13.61
C GLY A 157 4.62 2.29 12.78
N PHE A 158 5.22 1.77 11.73
CA PHE A 158 5.25 0.36 11.41
C PHE A 158 6.69 0.00 11.03
#